data_AF-A0A286AEM9-F1
#
_entry.id   AF-A0A286AEM9-F1
#
_cell.length_a   1.000
_cell.length_b   1.000
_cell.length_c   1.000
_cell.angle_alpha   90.00
_cell.angle_beta   90.00
_cell.angle_gamma   90.00
#
_symmetry.space_group_name_H-M   'P 1'
#
loop_
_entity.id
_entity.type
_entity.pdbx_description
1 polymer ?
#
loop_
_entity_poly.entity_id
_entity_poly.type
_entity_poly.pdbx_seq_one_letter_code
_entity_poly.pdbx_strand_id
1 'polypeptide(L)'
;MKSIISLSLIFIISISSCIAQENNTKGVANYLKHNNFQLSLCDLSFCTEEIMPMLETDTISRKYFKMNLQQSFDSRLDKYNFYFNYNQAQILFDSLMILKYQKLYPAAYQFIISLKKNMPSLKTSFKDYVELFLKRIEYPEDVDDACISYLILYKEEKPFDDILKNKSALYRFNQWLRYGFKEFRGYSLENTPQNEISNRIIQRIRENHANPKNELLKRTLKMFDELQNIK
;
A
#
# COMPACT_ATOMS: atom_id res chain seq x y z
N MET A 1 24.97 28.72 34.21
CA MET A 1 24.85 28.67 32.73
C MET A 1 24.96 27.22 32.20
N LYS A 2 24.03 26.32 32.53
CA LYS A 2 23.98 24.94 31.99
C LYS A 2 22.63 24.54 31.39
N SER A 3 21.67 25.47 31.30
CA SER A 3 20.28 25.15 30.93
C SER A 3 19.85 25.64 29.54
N ILE A 4 20.72 26.32 28.79
CA ILE A 4 20.38 26.89 27.47
C ILE A 4 20.79 25.95 26.32
N ILE A 5 21.84 25.14 26.51
CA ILE A 5 22.37 24.25 25.45
C ILE A 5 21.44 23.06 25.17
N SER A 6 20.64 22.63 26.17
CA SER A 6 19.69 21.51 26.03
C SER A 6 18.43 21.89 25.23
N LEU A 7 17.91 23.13 25.35
CA LEU A 7 16.73 23.56 24.59
C LEU A 7 17.05 23.79 23.10
N SER A 8 18.24 24.33 22.80
CA SER A 8 18.66 24.56 21.41
C SER A 8 18.91 23.26 20.64
N LEU A 9 19.37 22.19 21.29
CA LEU A 9 19.56 20.88 20.65
C LEU A 9 18.21 20.23 20.29
N ILE A 10 17.22 20.33 21.17
CA ILE A 10 15.86 19.80 20.92
C ILE A 10 15.20 20.55 19.76
N PHE A 11 15.43 21.86 19.64
CA PHE A 11 14.89 22.69 18.56
C PHE A 11 15.53 22.38 17.19
N ILE A 12 16.85 22.14 17.14
CA ILE A 12 17.54 21.77 15.91
C ILE A 12 17.12 20.36 15.44
N ILE A 13 16.97 19.40 16.36
CA ILE A 13 16.51 18.04 16.02
C ILE A 13 15.07 18.06 15.47
N SER A 14 14.19 18.87 16.06
CA SER A 14 12.79 18.99 15.61
C SER A 14 12.63 19.74 14.28
N ILE A 15 13.49 20.72 13.98
CA ILE A 15 13.53 21.37 12.66
C ILE A 15 14.07 20.39 11.60
N SER A 16 15.10 19.60 11.93
CA SER A 16 15.71 18.64 11.01
C SER A 16 14.75 17.52 10.63
N SER A 17 13.98 17.00 11.58
CA SER A 17 12.95 15.98 11.31
C SER A 17 11.78 16.55 10.51
N CYS A 18 11.38 17.80 10.76
CA CYS A 18 10.31 18.45 10.01
C CYS A 18 10.72 18.73 8.55
N ILE A 19 11.97 19.14 8.31
CA ILE A 19 12.51 19.37 6.94
C ILE A 19 12.67 18.04 6.18
N ALA A 20 13.14 16.98 6.84
CA ALA A 20 13.24 15.65 6.22
C ALA A 20 11.86 15.10 5.84
N GLN A 21 10.86 15.29 6.72
CA GLN A 21 9.49 14.88 6.47
C GLN A 21 8.84 15.71 5.35
N GLU A 22 9.06 17.02 5.32
CA GLU A 22 8.52 17.90 4.27
C GLU A 22 9.16 17.64 2.89
N ASN A 23 10.45 17.31 2.84
CA ASN A 23 11.15 16.96 1.59
C ASN A 23 10.72 15.58 1.05
N ASN A 24 10.48 14.60 1.93
CA ASN A 24 10.00 13.28 1.54
C ASN A 24 8.55 13.31 1.00
N THR A 25 7.65 14.05 1.65
CA THR A 25 6.27 14.25 1.15
C THR A 25 6.27 14.90 -0.25
N LYS A 26 7.21 15.81 -0.55
CA LYS A 26 7.37 16.40 -1.89
C LYS A 26 7.86 15.36 -2.92
N GLY A 27 8.70 14.42 -2.52
CA GLY A 27 9.21 13.34 -3.38
C GLY A 27 8.10 12.39 -3.85
N VAL A 28 7.32 11.85 -2.91
CA VAL A 28 6.14 11.00 -3.22
C VAL A 28 5.11 11.77 -4.05
N ALA A 29 4.86 13.03 -3.71
CA ALA A 29 3.93 13.85 -4.47
C ALA A 29 4.34 14.01 -5.95
N ASN A 30 5.60 14.32 -6.21
CA ASN A 30 6.12 14.43 -7.58
C ASN A 30 6.07 13.10 -8.32
N TYR A 31 6.39 11.99 -7.65
CA TYR A 31 6.32 10.66 -8.22
C TYR A 31 4.90 10.27 -8.64
N LEU A 32 3.89 10.52 -7.81
CA LEU A 32 2.48 10.29 -8.14
C LEU A 32 2.05 11.11 -9.36
N LYS A 33 2.45 12.38 -9.42
CA LYS A 33 2.13 13.27 -10.54
C LYS A 33 2.81 12.82 -11.83
N HIS A 34 4.09 12.46 -11.77
CA HIS A 34 4.84 11.97 -12.93
C HIS A 34 4.24 10.68 -13.50
N ASN A 35 3.82 9.77 -12.62
CA ASN A 35 3.18 8.51 -13.01
C ASN A 35 1.67 8.66 -13.27
N ASN A 36 1.10 9.87 -13.21
CA ASN A 36 -0.33 10.11 -13.40
C ASN A 36 -1.22 9.17 -12.56
N PHE A 37 -0.83 8.91 -11.31
CA PHE A 37 -1.50 7.95 -10.41
C PHE A 37 -1.62 6.51 -10.93
N GLN A 38 -0.85 6.09 -11.93
CA GLN A 38 -0.82 4.71 -12.45
C GLN A 38 -0.02 3.78 -11.52
N LEU A 39 -0.47 3.67 -10.27
CA LEU A 39 0.01 2.73 -9.27
C LEU A 39 -1.13 1.80 -8.85
N SER A 40 -0.80 0.69 -8.19
CA SER A 40 -1.81 -0.18 -7.60
C SER A 40 -2.69 0.61 -6.62
N LEU A 41 -3.98 0.25 -6.52
CA LEU A 41 -4.89 0.91 -5.57
C LEU A 41 -4.41 0.73 -4.12
N CYS A 42 -3.73 -0.40 -3.86
CA CYS A 42 -3.06 -0.65 -2.60
C CYS A 42 -1.98 0.40 -2.32
N ASP A 43 -1.06 0.68 -3.25
CA ASP A 43 0.02 1.67 -3.05
C ASP A 43 -0.54 3.07 -2.82
N LEU A 44 -1.57 3.45 -3.57
CA LEU A 44 -2.25 4.74 -3.40
C LEU A 44 -2.86 4.88 -2.00
N SER A 45 -3.27 3.78 -1.36
CA SER A 45 -3.84 3.83 0.00
C SER A 45 -2.83 4.27 1.06
N PHE A 46 -1.52 4.20 0.76
CA PHE A 46 -0.44 4.67 1.63
C PHE A 46 0.10 6.06 1.26
N CYS A 47 -0.57 6.75 0.33
CA CYS A 47 -0.18 8.07 -0.17
C CYS A 47 -1.23 9.15 0.10
N THR A 48 -2.07 8.99 1.13
CA THR A 48 -3.25 9.84 1.33
C THR A 48 -2.90 11.30 1.64
N GLU A 49 -1.81 11.54 2.36
CA GLU A 49 -1.33 12.89 2.69
C GLU A 49 -0.83 13.64 1.44
N GLU A 50 -0.37 12.93 0.40
CA GLU A 50 0.02 13.50 -0.88
C GLU A 50 -1.16 13.63 -1.85
N ILE A 51 -2.05 12.63 -1.90
CA ILE A 51 -3.19 12.58 -2.82
C ILE A 51 -4.20 13.69 -2.51
N MET A 52 -4.61 13.85 -1.24
CA MET A 52 -5.72 14.75 -0.90
C MET A 52 -5.45 16.23 -1.28
N PRO A 53 -4.27 16.82 -1.02
CA PRO A 53 -3.93 18.16 -1.50
C PRO A 53 -3.94 18.30 -3.04
N MET A 54 -3.44 17.28 -3.76
CA MET A 54 -3.45 17.30 -5.23
C MET A 54 -4.88 17.31 -5.77
N LEU A 55 -5.73 16.45 -5.23
CA LEU A 55 -7.13 16.39 -5.63
C LEU A 55 -7.92 17.63 -5.20
N GLU A 56 -7.48 18.35 -4.17
CA GLU A 56 -8.14 19.60 -3.75
C GLU A 56 -7.99 20.68 -4.83
N THR A 57 -6.82 20.78 -5.46
CA THR A 57 -6.43 21.95 -6.25
C THR A 57 -6.24 21.68 -7.75
N ASP A 58 -6.00 20.43 -8.16
CA ASP A 58 -5.64 20.10 -9.53
C ASP A 58 -6.68 19.18 -10.21
N THR A 59 -7.35 19.72 -11.23
CA THR A 59 -8.35 18.99 -12.03
C THR A 59 -7.73 17.91 -12.91
N ILE A 60 -6.46 18.07 -13.32
CA ILE A 60 -5.72 17.04 -14.08
C ILE A 60 -5.45 15.85 -13.18
N SER A 61 -5.00 16.08 -11.95
CA SER A 61 -4.83 15.03 -10.94
C SER A 61 -6.14 14.29 -10.67
N ARG A 62 -7.28 14.99 -10.53
CA ARG A 62 -8.61 14.35 -10.41
C ARG A 62 -8.93 13.44 -11.60
N LYS A 63 -8.66 13.90 -12.81
CA LYS A 63 -8.90 13.12 -14.04
C LYS A 63 -8.10 11.82 -14.01
N TYR A 64 -6.80 11.90 -13.75
CA TYR A 64 -5.94 10.72 -13.75
C TYR A 64 -6.26 9.75 -12.62
N PHE A 65 -6.50 10.25 -11.40
CA PHE A 65 -6.94 9.42 -10.28
C PHE A 65 -8.24 8.66 -10.60
N LYS A 66 -9.24 9.35 -11.18
CA LYS A 66 -10.49 8.74 -11.63
C LYS A 66 -10.25 7.68 -12.71
N MET A 67 -9.37 7.96 -13.68
CA MET A 67 -9.04 7.00 -14.75
C MET A 67 -8.41 5.72 -14.18
N ASN A 68 -7.46 5.83 -13.25
CA ASN A 68 -6.84 4.65 -12.62
C ASN A 68 -7.88 3.78 -11.89
N LEU A 69 -8.78 4.41 -11.12
CA LEU A 69 -9.89 3.71 -10.48
C LEU A 69 -10.80 3.02 -11.49
N GLN A 70 -11.15 3.68 -12.60
CA GLN A 70 -12.01 3.08 -13.63
C GLN A 70 -11.33 1.89 -14.32
N GLN A 71 -10.04 1.99 -14.62
CA GLN A 71 -9.25 0.91 -15.21
C GLN A 71 -9.17 -0.31 -14.28
N SER A 72 -9.07 -0.07 -12.97
CA SER A 72 -9.08 -1.13 -11.95
C SER A 72 -10.40 -1.92 -11.89
N PHE A 73 -11.47 -1.39 -12.51
CA PHE A 73 -12.77 -2.04 -12.60
C PHE A 73 -13.24 -2.22 -14.05
N ASP A 74 -12.29 -2.38 -14.99
CA ASP A 74 -12.61 -2.69 -16.38
C ASP A 74 -13.49 -3.95 -16.46
N SER A 75 -14.58 -3.88 -17.24
CA SER A 75 -15.55 -4.98 -17.36
C SER A 75 -14.97 -6.27 -17.95
N ARG A 76 -13.77 -6.21 -18.53
CA ARG A 76 -13.05 -7.36 -19.09
C ARG A 76 -12.23 -8.12 -18.04
N LEU A 77 -12.08 -7.57 -16.83
CA LEU A 77 -11.37 -8.25 -15.75
C LEU A 77 -12.11 -9.53 -15.35
N ASP A 78 -11.36 -10.58 -15.08
CA ASP A 78 -11.93 -11.78 -14.47
C ASP A 78 -12.40 -11.49 -13.02
N LYS A 79 -13.23 -12.39 -12.50
CA LYS A 79 -13.86 -12.24 -11.18
C LYS A 79 -12.84 -12.18 -10.02
N TYR A 80 -11.65 -12.76 -10.17
CA TYR A 80 -10.63 -12.78 -9.12
C TYR A 80 -9.88 -11.44 -9.09
N ASN A 81 -9.44 -10.96 -10.26
CA ASN A 81 -8.86 -9.63 -10.38
C ASN A 81 -9.84 -8.54 -9.90
N PHE A 82 -11.11 -8.64 -10.30
CA PHE A 82 -12.15 -7.74 -9.80
C PHE A 82 -12.28 -7.78 -8.27
N TYR A 83 -12.25 -8.97 -7.65
CA TYR A 83 -12.33 -9.12 -6.20
C TYR A 83 -11.15 -8.43 -5.48
N PHE A 84 -9.93 -8.64 -5.96
CA PHE A 84 -8.74 -8.01 -5.39
C PHE A 84 -8.79 -6.49 -5.53
N ASN A 85 -9.11 -5.98 -6.73
CA ASN A 85 -9.20 -4.55 -6.97
C ASN A 85 -10.31 -3.90 -6.14
N TYR A 86 -11.45 -4.58 -5.97
CA TYR A 86 -12.53 -4.12 -5.08
C TYR A 86 -12.05 -3.98 -3.64
N ASN A 87 -11.34 -4.97 -3.13
CA ASN A 87 -10.82 -4.96 -1.77
C ASN A 87 -9.73 -3.91 -1.56
N GLN A 88 -8.80 -3.76 -2.50
CA GLN A 88 -7.80 -2.68 -2.46
C GLN A 88 -8.45 -1.29 -2.52
N ALA A 89 -9.49 -1.13 -3.36
CA ALA A 89 -10.25 0.11 -3.44
C ALA A 89 -10.94 0.44 -2.12
N GLN A 90 -11.48 -0.56 -1.40
CA GLN A 90 -12.04 -0.32 -0.07
C GLN A 90 -10.99 0.22 0.91
N ILE A 91 -9.78 -0.39 0.94
CA ILE A 91 -8.68 0.11 1.77
C ILE A 91 -8.31 1.55 1.39
N LEU A 92 -8.19 1.83 0.09
CA LEU A 92 -7.90 3.17 -0.43
C LEU A 92 -8.95 4.19 0.02
N PHE A 93 -10.24 3.87 -0.17
CA PHE A 93 -11.32 4.76 0.20
C PHE A 93 -11.40 4.96 1.71
N ASP A 94 -11.22 3.92 2.51
CA ASP A 94 -11.24 4.03 3.97
C ASP A 94 -10.08 4.90 4.47
N SER A 95 -8.94 4.89 3.77
CA SER A 95 -7.79 5.75 4.07
C SER A 95 -8.00 7.20 3.62
N LEU A 96 -8.66 7.43 2.48
CA LEU A 96 -8.94 8.79 1.95
C LEU A 96 -10.17 9.45 2.60
N MET A 97 -11.08 8.67 3.17
CA MET A 97 -12.32 9.16 3.79
C MET A 97 -12.24 9.30 5.32
N ILE A 98 -11.05 9.61 5.84
CA ILE A 98 -10.87 9.93 7.27
C ILE A 98 -11.37 11.36 7.53
N LEU A 99 -12.07 11.55 8.66
CA LEU A 99 -12.73 12.82 9.03
C LEU A 99 -11.81 14.06 8.99
N LYS A 100 -10.52 13.88 9.31
CA LYS A 100 -9.51 14.96 9.21
C LYS A 100 -9.53 15.61 7.82
N TYR A 101 -9.61 14.82 6.75
CA TYR A 101 -9.54 15.34 5.39
C TYR A 101 -10.80 16.04 4.93
N GLN A 102 -11.97 15.72 5.51
CA GLN A 102 -13.20 16.49 5.23
C GLN A 102 -13.04 17.97 5.56
N LYS A 103 -12.29 18.29 6.62
CA LYS A 103 -12.03 19.67 7.06
C LYS A 103 -10.89 20.33 6.28
N LEU A 104 -9.81 19.59 6.01
CA LEU A 104 -8.61 20.15 5.37
C LEU A 104 -8.75 20.27 3.85
N TYR A 105 -9.43 19.32 3.20
CA TYR A 105 -9.53 19.18 1.75
C TYR A 105 -10.98 18.86 1.33
N PRO A 106 -11.93 19.81 1.54
CA PRO A 106 -13.34 19.55 1.35
C PRO A 106 -13.72 19.20 -0.10
N ALA A 107 -13.10 19.82 -1.10
CA ALA A 107 -13.42 19.52 -2.51
C ALA A 107 -12.91 18.14 -2.92
N ALA A 108 -11.68 17.78 -2.51
CA ALA A 108 -11.13 16.44 -2.68
C ALA A 108 -12.01 15.39 -1.99
N TYR A 109 -12.41 15.64 -0.74
CA TYR A 109 -13.23 14.72 0.03
C TYR A 109 -14.59 14.45 -0.62
N GLN A 110 -15.26 15.49 -1.14
CA GLN A 110 -16.51 15.32 -1.90
C GLN A 110 -16.30 14.56 -3.21
N PHE A 111 -15.20 14.82 -3.90
CA PHE A 111 -14.82 14.07 -5.09
C PHE A 111 -14.61 12.57 -4.77
N ILE A 112 -13.89 12.24 -3.70
CA ILE A 112 -13.68 10.86 -3.25
C ILE A 112 -15.02 10.17 -2.86
N ILE A 113 -15.91 10.86 -2.13
CA ILE A 113 -17.25 10.33 -1.83
C ILE A 113 -18.02 10.00 -3.11
N SER A 114 -17.98 10.90 -4.10
CA SER A 114 -18.65 10.70 -5.38
C SER A 114 -18.09 9.46 -6.10
N LEU A 115 -16.78 9.26 -6.09
CA LEU A 115 -16.16 8.07 -6.67
C LEU A 115 -16.57 6.79 -5.94
N LYS A 116 -16.55 6.76 -4.59
CA LYS A 116 -16.95 5.58 -3.80
C LYS A 116 -18.39 5.18 -4.08
N LYS A 117 -19.31 6.14 -4.21
CA LYS A 117 -20.72 5.89 -4.54
C LYS A 117 -20.92 5.23 -5.91
N ASN A 118 -20.02 5.51 -6.86
CA ASN A 118 -20.07 4.95 -8.22
C ASN A 118 -19.25 3.66 -8.36
N MET A 119 -18.64 3.17 -7.27
CA MET A 119 -17.85 1.94 -7.30
C MET A 119 -18.77 0.73 -7.58
N PRO A 120 -18.40 -0.15 -8.51
CA PRO A 120 -19.14 -1.39 -8.76
C PRO A 120 -19.29 -2.22 -7.48
N SER A 121 -20.44 -2.88 -7.30
CA SER A 121 -20.66 -3.74 -6.13
C SER A 121 -19.98 -5.10 -6.29
N LEU A 122 -19.43 -5.63 -5.20
CA LEU A 122 -18.92 -6.98 -5.17
C LEU A 122 -20.08 -7.98 -5.08
N LYS A 123 -20.29 -8.77 -6.14
CA LYS A 123 -21.37 -9.77 -6.21
C LYS A 123 -20.97 -11.16 -5.71
N THR A 124 -19.68 -11.39 -5.47
CA THR A 124 -19.13 -12.72 -5.17
C THR A 124 -18.33 -12.69 -3.89
N SER A 125 -18.64 -13.60 -2.96
CA SER A 125 -17.80 -13.88 -1.80
C SER A 125 -16.97 -15.15 -2.05
N PHE A 126 -15.69 -15.09 -1.73
CA PHE A 126 -14.79 -16.24 -1.77
C PHE A 126 -14.60 -16.77 -0.35
N LYS A 127 -14.69 -18.09 -0.19
CA LYS A 127 -14.44 -18.78 1.08
C LYS A 127 -13.10 -19.52 1.10
N ASP A 128 -12.54 -19.79 -0.08
CA ASP A 128 -11.25 -20.45 -0.25
C ASP A 128 -10.18 -19.40 -0.58
N TYR A 129 -9.32 -19.14 0.40
CA TYR A 129 -8.22 -18.20 0.28
C TYR A 129 -7.12 -18.70 -0.67
N VAL A 130 -6.88 -20.01 -0.70
CA VAL A 130 -5.83 -20.59 -1.55
C VAL A 130 -6.20 -20.52 -3.01
N GLU A 131 -7.44 -20.86 -3.35
CA GLU A 131 -7.94 -20.74 -4.72
C GLU A 131 -7.82 -19.29 -5.22
N LEU A 132 -8.29 -18.35 -4.41
CA LEU A 132 -8.26 -16.93 -4.73
C LEU A 132 -6.82 -16.43 -4.96
N PHE A 133 -5.89 -16.79 -4.08
CA PHE A 133 -4.47 -16.44 -4.21
C PHE A 133 -3.88 -17.02 -5.50
N LEU A 134 -4.08 -18.30 -5.76
CA LEU A 134 -3.52 -18.97 -6.94
C LEU A 134 -4.11 -18.46 -8.26
N LYS A 135 -5.39 -18.07 -8.27
CA LYS A 135 -6.07 -17.56 -9.47
C LYS A 135 -5.68 -16.13 -9.82
N ARG A 136 -5.21 -15.33 -8.87
CA ARG A 136 -4.69 -13.98 -9.12
C ARG A 136 -3.35 -13.98 -9.85
N ILE A 137 -2.57 -15.04 -9.67
CA ILE A 137 -1.18 -15.12 -10.14
C ILE A 137 -1.13 -15.76 -11.52
N GLU A 138 -1.22 -14.91 -12.55
CA GLU A 138 -0.99 -15.32 -13.93
C GLU A 138 0.50 -15.17 -14.30
N TYR A 139 1.10 -14.03 -13.96
CA TYR A 139 2.50 -13.69 -14.23
C TYR A 139 3.34 -13.49 -12.95
N PRO A 140 4.69 -13.52 -13.01
CA PRO A 140 5.56 -13.33 -11.84
C PRO A 140 5.31 -12.02 -11.08
N GLU A 141 5.06 -10.92 -11.78
CA GLU A 141 4.76 -9.60 -11.21
C GLU A 141 3.43 -9.59 -10.43
N ASP A 142 2.43 -10.37 -10.86
CA ASP A 142 1.15 -10.51 -10.15
C ASP A 142 1.31 -11.15 -8.77
N VAL A 143 2.39 -11.91 -8.57
CA VAL A 143 2.68 -12.53 -7.26
C VAL A 143 2.92 -11.46 -6.21
N ASP A 144 3.58 -10.35 -6.57
CA ASP A 144 3.87 -9.28 -5.63
C ASP A 144 2.60 -8.58 -5.16
N ASP A 145 1.77 -8.13 -6.11
CA ASP A 145 0.48 -7.51 -5.81
C ASP A 145 -0.43 -8.44 -5.01
N ALA A 146 -0.47 -9.73 -5.36
CA ALA A 146 -1.28 -10.72 -4.65
C ALA A 146 -0.79 -10.91 -3.21
N CYS A 147 0.52 -11.07 -3.00
CA CYS A 147 1.13 -11.26 -1.68
C CYS A 147 0.93 -10.03 -0.79
N ILE A 148 1.20 -8.82 -1.29
CA ILE A 148 1.01 -7.57 -0.53
C ILE A 148 -0.47 -7.35 -0.20
N SER A 149 -1.36 -7.54 -1.19
CA SER A 149 -2.81 -7.45 -0.95
C SER A 149 -3.25 -8.42 0.13
N TYR A 150 -2.79 -9.68 0.09
CA TYR A 150 -3.11 -10.67 1.13
C TYR A 150 -2.64 -10.24 2.51
N LEU A 151 -1.39 -9.78 2.61
CA LEU A 151 -0.78 -9.34 3.87
C LEU A 151 -1.50 -8.13 4.49
N ILE A 152 -2.08 -7.27 3.67
CA ILE A 152 -2.83 -6.09 4.14
C ILE A 152 -4.29 -6.41 4.43
N LEU A 153 -4.94 -7.20 3.55
CA LEU A 153 -6.37 -7.52 3.66
C LEU A 153 -6.69 -8.46 4.81
N TYR A 154 -5.84 -9.47 5.03
CA TYR A 154 -6.10 -10.50 6.01
C TYR A 154 -5.23 -10.31 7.25
N LYS A 155 -5.87 -9.95 8.36
CA LYS A 155 -5.24 -9.86 9.70
C LYS A 155 -5.27 -11.17 10.47
N GLU A 156 -6.12 -12.10 10.03
CA GLU A 156 -6.19 -13.45 10.60
C GLU A 156 -5.10 -14.35 10.02
N GLU A 157 -4.66 -15.34 10.80
CA GLU A 157 -3.60 -16.26 10.37
C GLU A 157 -4.10 -17.35 9.41
N LYS A 158 -5.42 -17.60 9.38
CA LYS A 158 -6.02 -18.71 8.64
C LYS A 158 -5.66 -18.72 7.15
N PRO A 159 -5.73 -17.61 6.39
CA PRO A 159 -5.31 -17.59 4.99
C PRO A 159 -3.85 -18.03 4.80
N PHE A 160 -2.96 -17.66 5.71
CA PHE A 160 -1.54 -18.02 5.65
C PHE A 160 -1.30 -19.48 6.07
N ASP A 161 -2.08 -20.01 7.02
CA ASP A 161 -2.09 -21.44 7.34
C ASP A 161 -2.56 -22.27 6.15
N ASP A 162 -3.59 -21.81 5.44
CA ASP A 162 -4.13 -22.49 4.27
C ASP A 162 -3.11 -22.46 3.11
N ILE A 163 -2.42 -21.34 2.88
CA ILE A 163 -1.28 -21.26 1.95
C ILE A 163 -0.17 -22.23 2.36
N LEU A 164 0.19 -22.29 3.64
CA LEU A 164 1.26 -23.16 4.14
C LEU A 164 0.96 -24.65 3.90
N LYS A 165 -0.31 -25.04 3.94
CA LYS A 165 -0.75 -26.43 3.69
C LYS A 165 -0.86 -26.77 2.19
N ASN A 166 -0.92 -25.77 1.31
CA ASN A 166 -1.03 -26.00 -0.14
C ASN A 166 0.33 -25.87 -0.84
N LYS A 167 0.83 -26.98 -1.42
CA LYS A 167 2.16 -27.02 -2.07
C LYS A 167 2.36 -25.97 -3.17
N SER A 168 1.33 -25.73 -4.01
CA SER A 168 1.42 -24.79 -5.13
C SER A 168 1.44 -23.34 -4.65
N ALA A 169 0.55 -23.00 -3.72
CA ALA A 169 0.48 -21.66 -3.13
C ALA A 169 1.75 -21.35 -2.34
N LEU A 170 2.20 -22.30 -1.50
CA LEU A 170 3.43 -22.17 -0.74
C LEU A 170 4.66 -22.00 -1.65
N TYR A 171 4.72 -22.72 -2.78
CA TYR A 171 5.80 -22.54 -3.75
C TYR A 171 5.82 -21.11 -4.28
N ARG A 172 4.70 -20.60 -4.78
CA ARG A 172 4.61 -19.22 -5.34
C ARG A 172 4.94 -18.16 -4.30
N PHE A 173 4.39 -18.28 -3.10
CA PHE A 173 4.67 -17.35 -2.01
C PHE A 173 6.16 -17.36 -1.63
N ASN A 174 6.78 -18.55 -1.54
CA ASN A 174 8.20 -18.65 -1.25
C ASN A 174 9.10 -18.10 -2.37
N GLN A 175 8.70 -18.22 -3.64
CA GLN A 175 9.44 -17.58 -4.73
C GLN A 175 9.38 -16.05 -4.61
N TRP A 176 8.22 -15.52 -4.27
CA TRP A 176 8.10 -14.08 -4.03
C TRP A 176 8.92 -13.61 -2.83
N LEU A 177 8.95 -14.36 -1.73
CA LEU A 177 9.87 -14.05 -0.62
C LEU A 177 11.33 -14.02 -1.10
N ARG A 178 11.76 -14.96 -1.96
CA ARG A 178 13.15 -15.02 -2.42
C ARG A 178 13.52 -13.89 -3.39
N TYR A 179 12.63 -13.56 -4.31
CA TYR A 179 12.96 -12.73 -5.47
C TYR A 179 12.09 -11.49 -5.57
N GLY A 180 10.79 -11.65 -5.32
CA GLY A 180 9.80 -10.65 -5.70
C GLY A 180 9.93 -9.32 -4.96
N PHE A 181 10.34 -9.35 -3.70
CA PHE A 181 10.47 -8.13 -2.91
C PHE A 181 11.59 -7.21 -3.41
N LYS A 182 12.77 -7.78 -3.69
CA LYS A 182 13.91 -6.99 -4.19
C LYS A 182 13.75 -6.62 -5.66
N GLU A 183 13.22 -7.54 -6.47
CA GLU A 183 13.14 -7.37 -7.93
C GLU A 183 11.96 -6.52 -8.38
N PHE A 184 10.77 -6.64 -7.77
CA PHE A 184 9.58 -5.95 -8.25
C PHE A 184 9.28 -4.63 -7.54
N ARG A 185 9.59 -4.53 -6.24
CA ARG A 185 9.38 -3.28 -5.49
C ARG A 185 10.61 -2.38 -5.45
N GLY A 186 11.76 -2.88 -5.92
CA GLY A 186 12.98 -2.10 -5.99
C GLY A 186 13.50 -1.69 -4.62
N TYR A 187 13.33 -2.53 -3.58
CA TYR A 187 13.94 -2.31 -2.27
C TYR A 187 15.46 -2.27 -2.39
N SER A 188 15.96 -1.11 -2.74
CA SER A 188 17.32 -0.66 -2.62
C SER A 188 17.43 0.17 -1.34
N LEU A 189 18.65 0.32 -0.84
CA LEU A 189 18.93 1.25 0.26
C LEU A 189 18.81 2.73 -0.17
N GLU A 190 18.39 2.98 -1.41
CA GLU A 190 18.27 4.33 -1.94
C GLU A 190 17.00 5.00 -1.43
N ASN A 191 17.11 6.28 -1.09
CA ASN A 191 15.96 7.06 -0.68
C ASN A 191 15.17 7.53 -1.91
N THR A 192 14.35 6.65 -2.47
CA THR A 192 13.46 6.94 -3.60
C THR A 192 11.99 7.04 -3.15
N PRO A 193 11.14 7.79 -3.86
CA PRO A 193 9.71 7.86 -3.54
C PRO A 193 9.00 6.50 -3.53
N GLN A 194 9.39 5.58 -4.41
CA GLN A 194 8.84 4.22 -4.48
C GLN A 194 9.23 3.40 -3.24
N ASN A 195 10.48 3.54 -2.76
CA ASN A 195 10.93 2.90 -1.53
C ASN A 195 10.21 3.46 -0.30
N GLU A 196 9.90 4.76 -0.29
CA GLU A 196 9.10 5.36 0.78
C GLU A 196 7.69 4.77 0.86
N ILE A 197 6.98 4.67 -0.27
CA ILE A 197 5.65 4.02 -0.33
C ILE A 197 5.74 2.58 0.18
N SER A 198 6.76 1.86 -0.29
CA SER A 198 6.97 0.46 0.06
C SER A 198 7.28 0.30 1.57
N ASN A 199 8.08 1.20 2.16
CA ASN A 199 8.34 1.23 3.60
C ASN A 199 7.06 1.47 4.42
N ARG A 200 6.16 2.35 3.97
CA ARG A 200 4.84 2.56 4.61
C ARG A 200 4.00 1.28 4.58
N ILE A 201 4.05 0.53 3.47
CA ILE A 201 3.38 -0.77 3.31
C ILE A 201 3.96 -1.81 4.28
N ILE A 202 5.28 -2.00 4.31
CA ILE A 202 5.93 -2.93 5.28
C ILE A 202 5.51 -2.57 6.70
N GLN A 203 5.57 -1.28 7.04
CA GLN A 203 5.24 -0.84 8.39
C GLN A 203 3.81 -1.26 8.74
N ARG A 204 2.85 -1.06 7.84
CA ARG A 204 1.47 -1.53 8.06
C ARG A 204 1.38 -3.05 8.17
N ILE A 205 2.12 -3.81 7.37
CA ILE A 205 2.12 -5.27 7.46
C ILE A 205 2.67 -5.71 8.83
N ARG A 206 3.76 -5.10 9.32
CA ARG A 206 4.30 -5.35 10.66
C ARG A 206 3.28 -5.04 11.75
N GLU A 207 2.59 -3.89 11.64
CA GLU A 207 1.55 -3.50 12.60
C GLU A 207 0.38 -4.49 12.61
N ASN A 208 -0.07 -4.93 11.43
CA ASN A 208 -1.15 -5.92 11.29
C ASN A 208 -0.77 -7.29 11.89
N HIS A 209 0.50 -7.66 11.81
CA HIS A 209 1.01 -9.00 12.14
C HIS A 209 2.04 -8.99 13.25
N ALA A 210 1.92 -8.09 14.23
CA ALA A 210 2.96 -7.86 15.24
C ALA A 210 3.33 -9.10 16.09
N ASN A 211 2.40 -10.04 16.27
CA ASN A 211 2.60 -11.27 17.05
C ASN A 211 2.14 -12.51 16.27
N PRO A 212 2.79 -12.87 15.16
CA PRO A 212 2.32 -13.95 14.30
C PRO A 212 2.66 -15.30 14.93
N LYS A 213 1.71 -16.24 14.96
CA LYS A 213 1.97 -17.64 15.31
C LYS A 213 2.32 -18.46 14.07
N ASN A 214 1.67 -18.17 12.94
CA ASN A 214 1.93 -18.79 11.64
C ASN A 214 3.37 -18.60 11.17
N GLU A 215 3.96 -19.68 10.67
CA GLU A 215 5.37 -19.72 10.26
C GLU A 215 5.66 -18.91 8.99
N LEU A 216 4.71 -18.87 8.04
CA LEU A 216 4.87 -18.10 6.81
C LEU A 216 4.93 -16.59 7.10
N LEU A 217 4.07 -16.10 8.01
CA LEU A 217 4.10 -14.72 8.48
C LEU A 217 5.42 -14.40 9.20
N LYS A 218 5.88 -15.26 10.11
CA LYS A 218 7.18 -15.09 10.79
C LYS A 218 8.33 -14.95 9.78
N ARG A 219 8.39 -15.84 8.79
CA ARG A 219 9.39 -15.79 7.72
C ARG A 219 9.30 -14.51 6.88
N THR A 220 8.09 -14.05 6.60
CA THR A 220 7.84 -12.81 5.86
C THR A 220 8.37 -11.60 6.61
N LEU A 221 8.01 -11.45 7.90
CA LEU A 221 8.47 -10.33 8.72
C LEU A 221 9.99 -10.34 8.90
N LYS A 222 10.58 -11.53 9.14
CA LYS A 222 12.04 -11.68 9.24
C LYS A 222 12.75 -11.17 7.99
N MET A 223 12.23 -11.51 6.81
CA MET A 223 12.79 -11.06 5.55
C MET A 223 12.70 -9.54 5.37
N PHE A 224 11.60 -8.91 5.80
CA PHE A 224 11.49 -7.45 5.79
C PHE A 224 12.53 -6.79 6.69
N ASP A 225 12.81 -7.40 7.84
CA ASP A 225 13.86 -6.93 8.75
C ASP A 225 15.24 -7.11 8.13
N GLU A 226 15.51 -8.24 7.48
CA GLU A 226 16.78 -8.48 6.78
C GLU A 226 17.01 -7.44 5.67
N LEU A 227 16.00 -7.15 4.85
CA LEU A 227 16.11 -6.17 3.75
C LEU A 227 16.39 -4.75 4.24
N GLN A 228 15.88 -4.37 5.43
CA GLN A 228 16.11 -3.03 5.99
C GLN A 228 17.41 -2.92 6.81
N ASN A 229 18.05 -4.04 7.15
CA ASN A 229 19.28 -4.09 7.96
C ASN A 229 20.57 -4.35 7.16
N ILE A 230 20.48 -4.61 5.85
CA ILE A 230 21.67 -4.66 4.98
C ILE A 230 22.21 -3.22 4.90
N LYS A 231 23.34 -2.95 5.56
CA LYS A 231 24.07 -1.67 5.49
C LYS A 231 25.22 -1.78 4.51
#